data_AF-A0A098L9F6-F1
#
_entry.id   AF-A0A098L9F6-F1
#
_cell.length_a   1.000
_cell.length_b   1.000
_cell.length_c   1.000
_cell.angle_alpha   90.00
_cell.angle_beta   90.00
_cell.angle_gamma   90.00
#
_symmetry.space_group_name_H-M   'P 1'
#
loop_
_entity.id
_entity.type
_entity.pdbx_description
1 polymer ?
#
loop_
_entity_poly.entity_id
_entity_poly.type
_entity_poly.pdbx_seq_one_letter_code
_entity_poly.pdbx_strand_id
1 'polypeptide(L)'
;MGRVIICLIFAGLCFSCVSYYQRNIRFNTYFVQGQLKEAEDELAKDKKGAKGKNKLIYYLNKGVVASMQGNYAGSNDHFEEAYRIADNHHRNLLNEGLSFLTNPKIVEYYGEEFELLMMHYYKALNYLKMGQSEEALVECRRMDIRLKQLSDKYKSENKYKRDAFIHLLMGIIYDANKDYNNAFIAYRNALEVYQADYQKMFNLGPPEQLKQDLLRTAYLSGFNEELVRFEKDLGIKYQPSLGKDEGDLVFIWHDGLGPVKEEWSINFSIIRGEGGVVTFVNPELGLNFPFAISNDNYESSGLSKLEFIRVAFPKYVERPLVYESATLSGGGKEVPLQLAQDINAIAFKSLKDRMLLELGKSLLRVGLKKAAEYKIRQENGNLGAAFSIVNAITEQADTRNWQTLPHSIYYARLKLPEGKQTISFTTKGRQDLKKQEISVEIKKNSTNFQTFSSLDAMPALIYY
;
A
#
# COMPACT_ATOMS: atom_id res chain seq x y z
N MET A 1 48.02 11.89 2.31
CA MET A 1 46.72 11.66 2.97
C MET A 1 45.54 12.42 2.35
N GLY A 2 45.68 13.71 1.95
CA GLY A 2 44.57 14.48 1.39
C GLY A 2 43.95 13.96 0.07
N ARG A 3 44.75 13.41 -0.85
CA ARG A 3 44.26 12.85 -2.13
C ARG A 3 43.43 11.58 -1.97
N VAL A 4 43.71 10.75 -0.96
CA VAL A 4 42.97 9.50 -0.70
C VAL A 4 41.62 9.78 -0.03
N ILE A 5 41.55 10.80 0.83
CA ILE A 5 40.31 11.28 1.44
C ILE A 5 39.39 11.91 0.39
N ILE A 6 39.92 12.69 -0.56
CA ILE A 6 39.14 13.26 -1.67
C ILE A 6 38.59 12.16 -2.59
N CYS A 7 39.36 11.12 -2.92
CA CYS A 7 38.86 9.98 -3.71
C CYS A 7 37.82 9.13 -2.97
N LEU A 8 37.93 8.95 -1.66
CA LEU A 8 36.91 8.25 -0.85
C LEU A 8 35.61 9.08 -0.71
N ILE A 9 35.72 10.41 -0.67
CA ILE A 9 34.57 11.33 -0.67
C ILE A 9 33.89 11.38 -2.05
N PHE A 10 34.65 11.39 -3.14
CA PHE A 10 34.10 11.33 -4.50
C PHE A 10 33.45 9.97 -4.81
N ALA A 11 34.05 8.86 -4.34
CA ALA A 11 33.44 7.55 -4.43
C ALA A 11 32.13 7.44 -3.61
N GLY A 12 32.03 8.14 -2.46
CA GLY A 12 30.81 8.19 -1.65
C GLY A 12 29.66 8.98 -2.28
N LEU A 13 29.94 9.92 -3.18
CA LEU A 13 28.92 10.76 -3.83
C LEU A 13 28.23 10.09 -5.03
N CYS A 14 28.86 9.08 -5.66
CA CYS A 14 28.26 8.36 -6.80
C CYS A 14 27.27 7.25 -6.40
N PHE A 15 27.15 6.89 -5.11
CA PHE A 15 26.23 5.84 -4.64
C PHE A 15 24.91 6.35 -4.06
N SER A 16 24.66 7.66 -4.10
CA SER A 16 23.55 8.27 -3.34
C SER A 16 22.18 8.21 -4.03
N CYS A 17 22.06 7.67 -5.25
CA CYS A 17 20.80 7.59 -6.01
C CYS A 17 20.15 6.19 -6.00
N VAL A 18 20.68 5.24 -5.22
CA VAL A 18 20.13 3.87 -5.19
C VAL A 18 18.83 3.83 -4.40
N SER A 19 17.74 3.43 -5.04
CA SER A 19 16.43 3.29 -4.40
C SER A 19 16.37 2.12 -3.42
N TYR A 20 15.35 2.08 -2.56
CA TYR A 20 15.16 0.94 -1.67
C TYR A 20 14.98 -0.37 -2.45
N TYR A 21 14.26 -0.33 -3.59
CA TYR A 21 14.09 -1.49 -4.46
C TYR A 21 15.43 -2.02 -4.98
N GLN A 22 16.25 -1.14 -5.58
CA GLN A 22 17.57 -1.50 -6.12
C GLN A 22 18.50 -2.06 -5.05
N ARG A 23 18.45 -1.50 -3.82
CA ARG A 23 19.25 -1.99 -2.70
C ARG A 23 18.87 -3.42 -2.28
N ASN A 24 17.60 -3.80 -2.45
CA ASN A 24 17.07 -5.11 -2.07
C ASN A 24 16.79 -5.98 -3.31
N ILE A 25 17.50 -5.77 -4.42
CA ILE A 25 17.19 -6.43 -5.68
C ILE A 25 17.31 -7.97 -5.57
N ARG A 26 18.27 -8.49 -4.80
CA ARG A 26 18.44 -9.94 -4.60
C ARG A 26 17.21 -10.60 -3.99
N PHE A 27 16.71 -10.03 -2.89
CA PHE A 27 15.48 -10.48 -2.26
C PHE A 27 14.30 -10.45 -3.26
N ASN A 28 14.14 -9.32 -3.96
CA ASN A 28 13.06 -9.15 -4.94
C ASN A 28 13.15 -10.18 -6.07
N THR A 29 14.35 -10.47 -6.58
CA THR A 29 14.57 -11.48 -7.63
C THR A 29 14.14 -12.87 -7.15
N TYR A 30 14.61 -13.31 -5.97
CA TYR A 30 14.21 -14.59 -5.40
C TYR A 30 12.70 -14.68 -5.18
N PHE A 31 12.11 -13.62 -4.64
CA PHE A 31 10.67 -13.56 -4.39
C PHE A 31 9.86 -13.67 -5.69
N VAL A 32 10.17 -12.86 -6.71
CA VAL A 32 9.48 -12.89 -8.02
C VAL A 32 9.58 -14.26 -8.69
N GLN A 33 10.71 -14.95 -8.56
CA GLN A 33 10.93 -16.27 -9.13
C GLN A 33 10.26 -17.41 -8.34
N GLY A 34 9.52 -17.10 -7.26
CA GLY A 34 8.92 -18.10 -6.38
C GLY A 34 9.94 -18.88 -5.54
N GLN A 35 11.20 -18.45 -5.51
CA GLN A 35 12.29 -19.02 -4.71
C GLN A 35 12.17 -18.52 -3.27
N LEU A 36 11.09 -18.95 -2.60
CA LEU A 36 10.69 -18.40 -1.30
C LEU A 36 11.71 -18.71 -0.19
N LYS A 37 12.41 -19.84 -0.28
CA LYS A 37 13.41 -20.20 0.73
C LYS A 37 14.63 -19.29 0.64
N GLU A 38 15.11 -19.04 -0.57
CA GLU A 38 16.20 -18.14 -0.87
C GLU A 38 15.83 -16.69 -0.53
N ALA A 39 14.58 -16.30 -0.78
CA ALA A 39 14.05 -15.00 -0.37
C ALA A 39 14.04 -14.84 1.16
N GLU A 40 13.60 -15.86 1.90
CA GLU A 40 13.66 -15.91 3.37
C GLU A 40 15.10 -15.77 3.88
N ASP A 41 16.02 -16.55 3.32
CA ASP A 41 17.42 -16.57 3.72
C ASP A 41 18.14 -15.23 3.40
N GLU A 42 17.80 -14.59 2.28
CA GLU A 42 18.30 -13.26 1.95
C GLU A 42 17.77 -12.19 2.92
N LEU A 43 16.48 -12.23 3.30
CA LEU A 43 15.96 -11.34 4.35
C LEU A 43 16.68 -11.56 5.68
N ALA A 44 16.94 -12.81 6.07
CA ALA A 44 17.59 -13.13 7.34
C ALA A 44 19.00 -12.54 7.48
N LYS A 45 19.69 -12.24 6.36
CA LYS A 45 21.01 -11.57 6.36
C LYS A 45 20.92 -10.08 6.74
N ASP A 46 19.77 -9.43 6.53
CA ASP A 46 19.58 -8.01 6.84
C ASP A 46 19.32 -7.75 8.34
N LYS A 47 20.35 -7.99 9.16
CA LYS A 47 20.32 -7.74 10.61
C LYS A 47 20.04 -6.26 10.94
N LYS A 48 20.41 -5.34 10.04
CA LYS A 48 20.15 -3.90 10.19
C LYS A 48 18.69 -3.56 9.89
N GLY A 49 18.08 -4.22 8.91
CA GLY A 49 16.66 -4.14 8.62
C GLY A 49 15.82 -4.50 9.85
N ALA A 50 16.11 -5.64 10.48
CA ALA A 50 15.37 -6.14 11.64
C ALA A 50 15.35 -5.20 12.86
N LYS A 51 16.36 -4.36 13.05
CA LYS A 51 16.51 -3.49 14.24
C LYS A 51 16.52 -1.99 13.93
N GLY A 52 16.63 -1.62 12.66
CA GLY A 52 16.83 -0.26 12.21
C GLY A 52 15.56 0.41 11.71
N LYS A 53 15.74 1.44 10.88
CA LYS A 53 14.67 2.28 10.34
C LYS A 53 13.74 1.54 9.36
N ASN A 54 14.09 0.32 8.96
CA ASN A 54 13.35 -0.49 7.99
C ASN A 54 12.64 -1.68 8.64
N LYS A 55 12.63 -1.78 9.98
CA LYS A 55 12.09 -2.95 10.70
C LYS A 55 10.63 -3.25 10.35
N LEU A 56 9.81 -2.24 10.09
CA LEU A 56 8.44 -2.46 9.61
C LEU A 56 8.43 -3.27 8.30
N ILE A 57 9.10 -2.78 7.24
CA ILE A 57 9.15 -3.48 5.94
C ILE A 57 9.79 -4.86 6.08
N TYR A 58 10.81 -4.99 6.94
CA TYR A 58 11.43 -6.28 7.22
C TYR A 58 10.41 -7.32 7.69
N TYR A 59 9.60 -6.98 8.71
CA TYR A 59 8.60 -7.89 9.26
C TYR A 59 7.40 -8.09 8.31
N LEU A 60 7.00 -7.06 7.56
CA LEU A 60 5.98 -7.18 6.51
C LEU A 60 6.42 -8.19 5.43
N ASN A 61 7.66 -8.08 4.93
CA ASN A 61 8.20 -9.02 3.95
C ASN A 61 8.32 -10.44 4.50
N LYS A 62 8.82 -10.60 5.73
CA LYS A 62 8.87 -11.92 6.40
C LYS A 62 7.48 -12.54 6.55
N GLY A 63 6.47 -11.73 6.89
CA GLY A 63 5.09 -12.17 6.97
C GLY A 63 4.59 -12.75 5.65
N VAL A 64 4.77 -12.03 4.53
CA VAL A 64 4.33 -12.52 3.21
C VAL A 64 5.07 -13.79 2.82
N VAL A 65 6.40 -13.82 2.94
CA VAL A 65 7.20 -15.00 2.58
C VAL A 65 6.73 -16.23 3.36
N ALA A 66 6.54 -16.11 4.67
CA ALA A 66 6.06 -17.20 5.51
C ALA A 66 4.62 -17.64 5.14
N SER A 67 3.72 -16.69 4.82
CA SER A 67 2.35 -17.01 4.37
C SER A 67 2.37 -17.80 3.06
N MET A 68 3.22 -17.38 2.10
CA MET A 68 3.36 -18.06 0.82
C MET A 68 4.00 -19.45 0.93
N GLN A 69 4.85 -19.67 1.95
CA GLN A 69 5.39 -21.00 2.29
C GLN A 69 4.38 -21.89 3.03
N GLY A 70 3.18 -21.39 3.34
CA GLY A 70 2.17 -22.09 4.15
C GLY A 70 2.42 -22.07 5.66
N ASN A 71 3.46 -21.36 6.12
CA ASN A 71 3.72 -21.12 7.54
C ASN A 71 2.88 -19.94 8.05
N TYR A 72 1.56 -20.17 8.13
CA TYR A 72 0.60 -19.14 8.53
C TYR A 72 0.79 -18.63 9.96
N ALA A 73 1.15 -19.51 10.90
CA ALA A 73 1.42 -19.13 12.28
C ALA A 73 2.63 -18.19 12.38
N GLY A 74 3.78 -18.59 11.83
CA GLY A 74 4.98 -17.75 11.82
C GLY A 74 4.81 -16.46 11.01
N SER A 75 3.99 -16.50 9.95
CA SER A 75 3.56 -15.31 9.22
C SER A 75 2.81 -14.32 10.12
N ASN A 76 1.85 -14.81 10.90
CA ASN A 76 1.09 -13.99 11.84
C ASN A 76 1.95 -13.40 12.96
N ASP A 77 2.96 -14.14 13.45
CA ASP A 77 3.93 -13.62 14.41
C ASP A 77 4.71 -12.44 13.84
N HIS A 78 5.15 -12.55 12.58
CA HIS A 78 5.85 -11.45 11.89
C HIS A 78 4.93 -10.24 11.65
N PHE A 79 3.69 -10.46 11.23
CA PHE A 79 2.73 -9.37 11.07
C PHE A 79 2.30 -8.74 12.40
N GLU A 80 2.26 -9.48 13.50
CA GLU A 80 1.99 -8.90 14.82
C GLU A 80 3.14 -7.99 15.27
N GLU A 81 4.39 -8.34 14.98
CA GLU A 81 5.53 -7.46 15.25
C GLU A 81 5.48 -6.19 14.37
N ALA A 82 5.15 -6.34 13.08
CA ALA A 82 4.89 -5.20 12.19
C ALA A 82 3.77 -4.29 12.72
N TYR A 83 2.68 -4.86 13.22
CA TYR A 83 1.57 -4.13 13.84
C TYR A 83 2.03 -3.33 15.06
N ARG A 84 2.78 -3.96 15.99
CA ARG A 84 3.33 -3.26 17.17
C ARG A 84 4.24 -2.11 16.79
N ILE A 85 5.07 -2.29 15.78
CA ILE A 85 5.95 -1.24 15.26
C ILE A 85 5.12 -0.05 14.74
N ALA A 86 4.13 -0.32 13.89
CA ALA A 86 3.28 0.71 13.30
C ALA A 86 2.42 1.44 14.35
N ASP A 87 1.84 0.72 15.32
CA ASP A 87 1.00 1.29 16.38
C ASP A 87 1.80 2.18 17.34
N ASN A 88 3.00 1.75 17.74
CA ASN A 88 3.89 2.55 18.58
C ASN A 88 4.29 3.87 17.89
N HIS A 89 4.60 3.82 16.59
CA HIS A 89 4.91 5.03 15.83
C HIS A 89 3.73 6.02 15.82
N HIS A 90 2.52 5.52 15.57
CA HIS A 90 1.32 6.34 15.55
C HIS A 90 1.12 7.10 16.89
N ARG A 91 1.32 6.42 18.02
CA ARG A 91 1.24 7.04 19.36
C ARG A 91 2.31 8.10 19.59
N ASN A 92 3.55 7.85 19.18
CA ASN A 92 4.66 8.79 19.39
C ASN A 92 4.53 10.05 18.52
N LEU A 93 4.00 9.93 17.29
CA LEU A 93 3.76 11.08 16.41
C LEU A 93 2.76 12.08 17.01
N LEU A 94 1.76 11.59 17.75
CA LEU A 94 0.80 12.43 18.48
C LEU A 94 1.45 13.15 19.67
N ASN A 95 2.52 12.59 20.26
CA ASN A 95 3.15 13.09 21.48
C ASN A 95 4.37 13.99 21.24
N GLU A 96 5.12 13.83 20.14
CA GLU A 96 6.46 14.40 20.04
C GLU A 96 6.59 15.75 19.33
N GLY A 97 5.66 16.17 18.45
CA GLY A 97 5.70 17.49 17.77
C GLY A 97 6.95 17.79 16.88
N LEU A 98 8.03 17.02 17.00
CA LEU A 98 9.37 17.21 16.43
C LEU A 98 9.54 16.61 15.02
N SER A 99 8.58 15.83 14.54
CA SER A 99 8.67 15.12 13.25
C SER A 99 8.42 16.01 12.03
N PHE A 100 7.88 17.23 12.21
CA PHE A 100 7.49 18.10 11.09
C PHE A 100 8.68 18.59 10.25
N LEU A 101 9.89 18.68 10.82
CA LEU A 101 11.07 19.24 10.17
C LEU A 101 12.20 18.23 9.89
N THR A 102 12.06 16.96 10.27
CA THR A 102 13.09 15.92 10.03
C THR A 102 12.90 15.26 8.66
N ASN A 103 13.99 14.83 8.00
CA ASN A 103 13.89 14.13 6.71
C ASN A 103 13.22 12.75 6.88
N PRO A 104 12.13 12.44 6.13
CA PRO A 104 11.46 11.13 6.12
C PRO A 104 12.41 9.93 5.98
N LYS A 105 13.46 10.02 5.14
CA LYS A 105 14.45 8.95 4.95
C LYS A 105 15.28 8.64 6.20
N ILE A 106 15.42 9.62 7.09
CA ILE A 106 16.24 9.50 8.32
C ILE A 106 15.40 8.99 9.49
N VAL A 107 14.08 9.06 9.43
CA VAL A 107 13.19 8.47 10.45
C VAL A 107 12.82 7.04 10.10
N GLU A 108 12.24 6.35 11.09
CA GLU A 108 11.68 5.02 10.92
C GLU A 108 10.55 5.02 9.88
N TYR A 109 10.52 4.01 9.01
CA TYR A 109 9.42 3.81 8.07
C TYR A 109 8.19 3.30 8.81
N TYR A 110 7.07 4.00 8.67
CA TYR A 110 5.83 3.72 9.42
C TYR A 110 4.69 3.14 8.56
N GLY A 111 4.93 2.90 7.27
CA GLY A 111 3.94 2.29 6.38
C GLY A 111 2.99 3.30 5.76
N GLU A 112 2.47 2.95 4.58
CA GLU A 112 1.33 3.66 4.00
C GLU A 112 0.02 3.16 4.62
N GLU A 113 -1.03 3.98 4.62
CA GLU A 113 -2.31 3.61 5.25
C GLU A 113 -2.92 2.34 4.62
N PHE A 114 -2.83 2.21 3.29
CA PHE A 114 -3.27 1.00 2.59
C PHE A 114 -2.38 -0.20 2.88
N GLU A 115 -1.07 0.00 3.10
CA GLU A 115 -0.16 -1.08 3.51
C GLU A 115 -0.56 -1.64 4.88
N LEU A 116 -0.92 -0.76 5.82
CA LEU A 116 -1.32 -1.18 7.17
C LEU A 116 -2.67 -1.91 7.18
N LEU A 117 -3.60 -1.57 6.27
CA LEU A 117 -4.81 -2.36 6.03
C LEU A 117 -4.47 -3.74 5.46
N MET A 118 -3.56 -3.80 4.47
CA MET A 118 -3.14 -5.05 3.85
C MET A 118 -2.43 -6.01 4.81
N MET A 119 -1.74 -5.48 5.83
CA MET A 119 -1.18 -6.31 6.90
C MET A 119 -2.27 -7.12 7.63
N HIS A 120 -3.37 -6.47 8.01
CA HIS A 120 -4.50 -7.14 8.66
C HIS A 120 -5.22 -8.10 7.72
N TYR A 121 -5.30 -7.78 6.43
CA TYR A 121 -5.78 -8.70 5.40
C TYR A 121 -5.01 -10.02 5.38
N TYR A 122 -3.68 -9.99 5.33
CA TYR A 122 -2.87 -11.21 5.37
C TYR A 122 -3.06 -11.99 6.67
N LYS A 123 -3.09 -11.29 7.81
CA LYS A 123 -3.34 -11.94 9.11
C LYS A 123 -4.69 -12.66 9.13
N ALA A 124 -5.75 -12.00 8.67
CA ALA A 124 -7.09 -12.58 8.58
C ALA A 124 -7.10 -13.82 7.68
N LEU A 125 -6.49 -13.75 6.48
CA LEU A 125 -6.41 -14.89 5.58
C LEU A 125 -5.63 -16.08 6.17
N ASN A 126 -4.52 -15.80 6.85
CA ASN A 126 -3.73 -16.82 7.53
C ASN A 126 -4.57 -17.52 8.61
N TYR A 127 -5.29 -16.76 9.44
CA TYR A 127 -6.18 -17.31 10.45
C TYR A 127 -7.30 -18.17 9.84
N LEU A 128 -7.94 -17.70 8.76
CA LEU A 128 -8.97 -18.48 8.06
C LEU A 128 -8.42 -19.80 7.50
N LYS A 129 -7.20 -19.79 6.95
CA LYS A 129 -6.52 -21.00 6.46
C LYS A 129 -6.12 -21.97 7.57
N MET A 130 -5.94 -21.47 8.79
CA MET A 130 -5.72 -22.28 9.98
C MET A 130 -7.04 -22.73 10.65
N GLY A 131 -8.20 -22.33 10.13
CA GLY A 131 -9.51 -22.61 10.75
C GLY A 131 -9.80 -21.78 12.01
N GLN A 132 -9.04 -20.70 12.22
CA GLN A 132 -9.10 -19.80 13.38
C GLN A 132 -10.00 -18.60 13.08
N SER A 133 -11.29 -18.84 12.94
CA SER A 133 -12.23 -17.82 12.45
C SER A 133 -12.44 -16.66 13.45
N GLU A 134 -12.37 -16.92 14.75
CA GLU A 134 -12.50 -15.89 15.80
C GLU A 134 -11.34 -14.88 15.75
N GLU A 135 -10.13 -15.38 15.52
CA GLU A 135 -8.93 -14.57 15.36
C GLU A 135 -8.99 -13.71 14.08
N ALA A 136 -9.60 -14.22 13.00
CA ALA A 136 -9.89 -13.40 11.82
C ALA A 136 -10.87 -12.25 12.12
N LEU A 137 -11.84 -12.44 13.02
CA LEU A 137 -12.75 -11.38 13.47
C LEU A 137 -12.05 -10.32 14.33
N VAL A 138 -10.96 -10.67 15.03
CA VAL A 138 -10.11 -9.67 15.72
C VAL A 138 -9.46 -8.74 14.69
N GLU A 139 -8.95 -9.30 13.59
CA GLU A 139 -8.35 -8.51 12.52
C GLU A 139 -9.40 -7.65 11.79
N CYS A 140 -10.65 -8.11 11.65
CA CYS A 140 -11.76 -7.28 11.15
C CYS A 140 -11.97 -6.02 12.01
N ARG A 141 -11.95 -6.17 13.34
CA ARG A 141 -12.07 -5.01 14.26
C ARG A 141 -10.88 -4.05 14.14
N ARG A 142 -9.67 -4.58 13.96
CA ARG A 142 -8.46 -3.76 13.75
C ARG A 142 -8.53 -3.00 12.42
N MET A 143 -9.04 -3.61 11.35
CA MET A 143 -9.30 -2.95 10.08
C MET A 143 -10.37 -1.86 10.21
N ASP A 144 -11.46 -2.10 10.92
CA ASP A 144 -12.51 -1.10 11.14
C ASP A 144 -11.98 0.15 11.87
N ILE A 145 -11.19 -0.06 12.94
CA ILE A 145 -10.52 1.03 13.67
C ILE A 145 -9.59 1.81 12.73
N ARG A 146 -8.82 1.12 11.89
CA ARG A 146 -7.89 1.75 10.94
C ARG A 146 -8.63 2.54 9.86
N LEU A 147 -9.73 2.00 9.32
CA LEU A 147 -10.57 2.70 8.35
C LEU A 147 -11.16 3.97 8.93
N LYS A 148 -11.60 3.93 10.21
CA LYS A 148 -12.07 5.12 10.91
C LYS A 148 -10.97 6.17 11.04
N GLN A 149 -9.77 5.78 11.47
CA GLN A 149 -8.61 6.69 11.57
C GLN A 149 -8.26 7.31 10.20
N LEU A 150 -8.29 6.50 9.14
CA LEU A 150 -8.03 6.94 7.77
C LEU A 150 -9.10 7.94 7.28
N SER A 151 -10.37 7.67 7.59
CA SER A 151 -11.48 8.58 7.30
C SER A 151 -11.32 9.91 8.02
N ASP A 152 -10.99 9.89 9.32
CA ASP A 152 -10.82 11.09 10.15
C ASP A 152 -9.62 11.96 9.71
N LYS A 153 -8.60 11.34 9.10
CA LYS A 153 -7.39 12.03 8.60
C LYS A 153 -7.70 13.03 7.47
N TYR A 154 -8.72 12.77 6.65
CA TYR A 154 -9.00 13.57 5.46
C TYR A 154 -10.44 14.08 5.41
N LYS A 155 -10.59 15.41 5.39
CA LYS A 155 -11.90 16.06 5.22
C LYS A 155 -12.44 16.04 3.78
N SER A 156 -11.57 15.86 2.79
CA SER A 156 -11.95 15.97 1.37
C SER A 156 -12.39 14.61 0.83
N GLU A 157 -13.58 14.56 0.20
CA GLU A 157 -14.10 13.38 -0.50
C GLU A 157 -13.25 12.98 -1.72
N ASN A 158 -12.36 13.85 -2.19
CA ASN A 158 -11.47 13.54 -3.31
C ASN A 158 -10.22 12.77 -2.87
N LYS A 159 -10.02 12.50 -1.57
CA LYS A 159 -8.84 11.77 -1.08
C LYS A 159 -9.18 10.33 -0.74
N TYR A 160 -8.18 9.46 -0.85
CA TYR A 160 -8.29 8.09 -0.39
C TYR A 160 -8.46 8.04 1.13
N LYS A 161 -9.70 7.83 1.59
CA LYS A 161 -10.06 7.85 3.01
C LYS A 161 -10.96 6.68 3.45
N ARG A 162 -11.47 5.89 2.49
CA ARG A 162 -12.26 4.66 2.65
C ARG A 162 -11.71 3.60 1.72
N ASP A 163 -11.87 2.32 2.07
CA ASP A 163 -11.39 1.19 1.27
C ASP A 163 -12.54 0.19 1.03
N ALA A 164 -12.97 0.06 -0.22
CA ALA A 164 -14.10 -0.78 -0.59
C ALA A 164 -13.78 -2.27 -0.45
N PHE A 165 -12.55 -2.67 -0.77
CA PHE A 165 -12.10 -4.05 -0.69
C PHE A 165 -12.01 -4.52 0.76
N ILE A 166 -11.54 -3.68 1.68
CA ILE A 166 -11.46 -4.04 3.10
C ILE A 166 -12.86 -4.25 3.68
N HIS A 167 -13.85 -3.41 3.33
CA HIS A 167 -15.24 -3.67 3.70
C HIS A 167 -15.78 -4.97 3.08
N LEU A 168 -15.47 -5.24 1.81
CA LEU A 168 -15.84 -6.50 1.15
C LEU A 168 -15.24 -7.71 1.89
N LEU A 169 -13.95 -7.66 2.22
CA LEU A 169 -13.25 -8.70 2.98
C LEU A 169 -13.89 -8.92 4.36
N MET A 170 -14.14 -7.84 5.11
CA MET A 170 -14.83 -7.93 6.40
C MET A 170 -16.20 -8.61 6.24
N GLY A 171 -16.95 -8.24 5.20
CA GLY A 171 -18.23 -8.88 4.87
C GLY A 171 -18.09 -10.38 4.61
N ILE A 172 -17.09 -10.79 3.83
CA ILE A 172 -16.78 -12.20 3.56
C ILE A 172 -16.47 -12.95 4.87
N ILE A 173 -15.71 -12.33 5.78
CA ILE A 173 -15.31 -12.96 7.05
C ILE A 173 -16.50 -13.08 8.00
N TYR A 174 -17.31 -12.04 8.17
CA TYR A 174 -18.53 -12.09 8.97
C TYR A 174 -19.51 -13.15 8.44
N ASP A 175 -19.70 -13.19 7.13
CA ASP A 175 -20.56 -14.13 6.44
C ASP A 175 -20.09 -15.59 6.61
N ALA A 176 -18.79 -15.84 6.50
CA ALA A 176 -18.19 -17.15 6.79
C ALA A 176 -18.41 -17.60 8.24
N ASN A 177 -18.53 -16.64 9.17
CA ASN A 177 -18.86 -16.87 10.57
C ASN A 177 -20.37 -16.88 10.85
N LYS A 178 -21.22 -16.81 9.81
CA LYS A 178 -22.69 -16.75 9.90
C LYS A 178 -23.23 -15.52 10.65
N ASP A 179 -22.41 -14.50 10.80
CA ASP A 179 -22.81 -13.19 11.32
C ASP A 179 -23.38 -12.34 10.16
N TYR A 180 -24.56 -12.74 9.68
CA TYR A 180 -25.16 -12.17 8.47
C TYR A 180 -25.50 -10.69 8.61
N ASN A 181 -25.79 -10.22 9.83
CA ASN A 181 -26.09 -8.81 10.09
C ASN A 181 -24.86 -7.93 9.87
N ASN A 182 -23.72 -8.29 10.46
CA ASN A 182 -22.47 -7.55 10.25
C ASN A 182 -21.95 -7.74 8.83
N ALA A 183 -22.14 -8.91 8.24
CA ALA A 183 -21.82 -9.16 6.83
C ALA A 183 -22.59 -8.22 5.89
N PHE A 184 -23.91 -8.10 6.07
CA PHE A 184 -24.76 -7.19 5.30
C PHE A 184 -24.28 -5.74 5.42
N ILE A 185 -23.99 -5.26 6.64
CA ILE A 185 -23.50 -3.90 6.87
C ILE A 185 -22.18 -3.68 6.13
N ALA A 186 -21.23 -4.62 6.23
CA ALA A 186 -19.94 -4.52 5.58
C ALA A 186 -20.07 -4.56 4.04
N TYR A 187 -20.89 -5.44 3.48
CA TYR A 187 -21.16 -5.50 2.04
C TYR A 187 -21.84 -4.24 1.52
N ARG A 188 -22.78 -3.68 2.27
CA ARG A 188 -23.42 -2.41 1.94
C ARG A 188 -22.39 -1.28 1.88
N ASN A 189 -21.54 -1.18 2.90
CA ASN A 189 -20.49 -0.16 2.94
C ASN A 189 -19.50 -0.36 1.79
N ALA A 190 -19.14 -1.60 1.45
CA ALA A 190 -18.30 -1.90 0.30
C ALA A 190 -18.93 -1.39 -1.00
N LEU A 191 -20.21 -1.72 -1.24
CA LEU A 191 -20.96 -1.28 -2.41
C LEU A 191 -20.96 0.26 -2.53
N GLU A 192 -21.25 0.95 -1.43
CA GLU A 192 -21.25 2.42 -1.36
C GLU A 192 -19.87 3.00 -1.73
N VAL A 193 -18.78 2.49 -1.14
CA VAL A 193 -17.43 3.00 -1.41
C VAL A 193 -17.02 2.71 -2.85
N TYR A 194 -17.40 1.55 -3.42
CA TYR A 194 -17.15 1.29 -4.83
C TYR A 194 -17.83 2.33 -5.74
N GLN A 195 -19.11 2.62 -5.48
CA GLN A 195 -19.90 3.52 -6.31
C GLN A 195 -19.54 5.00 -6.13
N ALA A 196 -19.32 5.44 -4.90
CA ALA A 196 -19.08 6.84 -4.57
C ALA A 196 -17.62 7.26 -4.76
N ASP A 197 -16.67 6.39 -4.38
CA ASP A 197 -15.26 6.74 -4.31
C ASP A 197 -14.46 6.07 -5.43
N TYR A 198 -14.48 4.73 -5.49
CA TYR A 198 -13.58 3.99 -6.39
C TYR A 198 -13.93 4.18 -7.85
N GLN A 199 -15.22 4.29 -8.21
CA GLN A 199 -15.61 4.59 -9.58
C GLN A 199 -14.99 5.91 -10.06
N LYS A 200 -14.91 6.93 -9.19
CA LYS A 200 -14.34 8.24 -9.51
C LYS A 200 -12.81 8.24 -9.47
N MET A 201 -12.22 7.60 -8.47
CA MET A 201 -10.78 7.66 -8.22
C MET A 201 -9.99 6.66 -9.07
N PHE A 202 -10.58 5.51 -9.37
CA PHE A 202 -9.89 4.35 -9.93
C PHE A 202 -10.62 3.73 -11.13
N ASN A 203 -11.80 4.25 -11.51
CA ASN A 203 -12.66 3.63 -12.52
C ASN A 203 -13.00 2.16 -12.20
N LEU A 204 -13.19 1.86 -10.91
CA LEU A 204 -13.43 0.52 -10.40
C LEU A 204 -14.81 0.45 -9.73
N GLY A 205 -15.72 -0.29 -10.34
CA GLY A 205 -17.06 -0.56 -9.81
C GLY A 205 -17.13 -1.79 -8.90
N PRO A 206 -18.28 -2.03 -8.26
CA PRO A 206 -18.47 -3.16 -7.35
C PRO A 206 -18.45 -4.50 -8.11
N PRO A 207 -17.74 -5.51 -7.61
CA PRO A 207 -17.82 -6.88 -8.13
C PRO A 207 -19.26 -7.41 -8.15
N GLU A 208 -19.59 -8.24 -9.13
CA GLU A 208 -20.93 -8.83 -9.25
C GLU A 208 -21.22 -9.78 -8.10
N GLN A 209 -20.21 -10.54 -7.65
CA GLN A 209 -20.35 -11.41 -6.49
C GLN A 209 -20.71 -10.64 -5.21
N LEU A 210 -20.20 -9.42 -5.01
CA LEU A 210 -20.54 -8.56 -3.88
C LEU A 210 -22.04 -8.21 -3.88
N LYS A 211 -22.62 -7.92 -5.05
CA LYS A 211 -24.05 -7.62 -5.18
C LYS A 211 -24.90 -8.82 -4.78
N GLN A 212 -24.53 -10.02 -5.23
CA GLN A 212 -25.21 -11.26 -4.87
C GLN A 212 -25.11 -11.53 -3.35
N ASP A 213 -23.92 -11.33 -2.76
CA ASP A 213 -23.69 -11.53 -1.33
C ASP A 213 -24.44 -10.50 -0.46
N LEU A 214 -24.57 -9.25 -0.92
CA LEU A 214 -25.39 -8.22 -0.27
C LEU A 214 -26.87 -8.61 -0.21
N LEU A 215 -27.45 -9.02 -1.35
CA LEU A 215 -28.86 -9.45 -1.40
C LEU A 215 -29.09 -10.70 -0.56
N ARG A 216 -28.18 -11.69 -0.65
CA ARG A 216 -28.26 -12.90 0.15
C ARG A 216 -28.22 -12.61 1.65
N THR A 217 -27.29 -11.78 2.10
CA THR A 217 -27.18 -11.45 3.52
C THR A 217 -28.35 -10.60 4.01
N ALA A 218 -28.89 -9.69 3.19
CA ALA A 218 -30.13 -8.98 3.51
C ALA A 218 -31.31 -9.95 3.75
N TYR A 219 -31.45 -10.95 2.88
CA TYR A 219 -32.44 -12.02 3.05
C TYR A 219 -32.22 -12.85 4.32
N LEU A 220 -30.99 -13.33 4.54
CA LEU A 220 -30.65 -14.18 5.70
C LEU A 220 -30.80 -13.44 7.04
N SER A 221 -30.58 -12.13 7.04
CA SER A 221 -30.78 -11.25 8.19
C SER A 221 -32.23 -10.85 8.42
N GLY A 222 -33.15 -11.16 7.50
CA GLY A 222 -34.55 -10.72 7.57
C GLY A 222 -34.76 -9.24 7.26
N PHE A 223 -33.79 -8.56 6.64
CA PHE A 223 -33.88 -7.16 6.23
C PHE A 223 -34.68 -7.00 4.93
N ASN A 224 -35.96 -7.37 4.96
CA ASN A 224 -36.82 -7.44 3.78
C ASN A 224 -36.94 -6.10 3.02
N GLU A 225 -37.02 -4.98 3.73
CA GLU A 225 -37.09 -3.65 3.13
C GLU A 225 -35.80 -3.30 2.38
N GLU A 226 -34.66 -3.58 2.99
CA GLU A 226 -33.34 -3.37 2.40
C GLU A 226 -33.13 -4.30 1.19
N LEU A 227 -33.56 -5.56 1.28
CA LEU A 227 -33.53 -6.51 0.17
C LEU A 227 -34.32 -5.95 -1.03
N VAL A 228 -35.59 -5.58 -0.83
CA VAL A 228 -36.43 -5.01 -1.91
C VAL A 228 -35.80 -3.75 -2.51
N ARG A 229 -35.19 -2.89 -1.67
CA ARG A 229 -34.48 -1.70 -2.13
C ARG A 229 -33.29 -2.07 -3.03
N PHE A 230 -32.38 -2.92 -2.56
CA PHE A 230 -31.20 -3.29 -3.33
C PHE A 230 -31.53 -4.13 -4.56
N GLU A 231 -32.57 -4.96 -4.55
CA GLU A 231 -33.03 -5.65 -5.75
C GLU A 231 -33.42 -4.67 -6.85
N LYS A 232 -34.12 -3.58 -6.48
CA LYS A 232 -34.51 -2.52 -7.41
C LYS A 232 -33.30 -1.73 -7.88
N ASP A 233 -32.45 -1.29 -6.96
CA ASP A 233 -31.29 -0.43 -7.27
C ASP A 233 -30.26 -1.14 -8.14
N LEU A 234 -30.09 -2.46 -7.94
CA LEU A 234 -29.13 -3.27 -8.68
C LEU A 234 -29.74 -3.95 -9.91
N GLY A 235 -31.07 -3.97 -10.04
CA GLY A 235 -31.77 -4.66 -11.11
C GLY A 235 -31.63 -6.19 -11.04
N ILE A 236 -31.46 -6.74 -9.85
CA ILE A 236 -31.23 -8.18 -9.60
C ILE A 236 -32.33 -8.69 -8.68
N LYS A 237 -33.01 -9.77 -9.06
CA LYS A 237 -33.95 -10.47 -8.17
C LYS A 237 -33.24 -11.63 -7.47
N TYR A 238 -33.23 -11.60 -6.14
CA TYR A 238 -32.63 -12.65 -5.34
C TYR A 238 -33.54 -13.88 -5.30
N GLN A 239 -32.95 -15.04 -5.58
CA GLN A 239 -33.63 -16.33 -5.51
C GLN A 239 -32.90 -17.20 -4.48
N PRO A 240 -33.51 -17.46 -3.31
CA PRO A 240 -32.89 -18.32 -2.32
C PRO A 240 -32.61 -19.72 -2.89
N SER A 241 -31.34 -20.16 -2.86
CA SER A 241 -30.98 -21.52 -3.26
C SER A 241 -30.79 -22.42 -2.03
N LEU A 242 -31.56 -23.52 -1.99
CA LEU A 242 -31.51 -24.54 -0.95
C LEU A 242 -30.55 -25.68 -1.34
N GLY A 243 -29.29 -25.35 -1.62
CA GLY A 243 -28.25 -26.38 -1.80
C GLY A 243 -28.00 -27.07 -0.47
N LYS A 244 -28.60 -28.25 -0.25
CA LYS A 244 -28.57 -28.93 1.06
C LYS A 244 -27.25 -29.63 1.38
N ASP A 245 -26.33 -29.77 0.42
CA ASP A 245 -25.07 -30.53 0.52
C ASP A 245 -23.85 -29.81 -0.12
N GLU A 246 -23.88 -28.48 -0.17
CA GLU A 246 -22.80 -27.67 -0.77
C GLU A 246 -22.03 -26.86 0.29
N GLY A 247 -20.81 -26.48 -0.04
CA GLY A 247 -20.01 -25.46 0.66
C GLY A 247 -19.61 -24.35 -0.30
N ASP A 248 -19.31 -23.17 0.26
CA ASP A 248 -18.74 -22.08 -0.52
C ASP A 248 -17.21 -22.24 -0.60
N LEU A 249 -16.65 -21.94 -1.76
CA LEU A 249 -15.24 -21.66 -1.97
C LEU A 249 -15.10 -20.18 -2.32
N VAL A 250 -14.47 -19.42 -1.44
CA VAL A 250 -13.96 -18.09 -1.75
C VAL A 250 -12.54 -18.26 -2.28
N PHE A 251 -12.34 -17.95 -3.55
CA PHE A 251 -11.05 -17.99 -4.21
C PHE A 251 -10.54 -16.58 -4.41
N ILE A 252 -9.35 -16.28 -3.88
CA ILE A 252 -8.70 -14.98 -3.99
C ILE A 252 -7.43 -15.12 -4.81
N TRP A 253 -7.30 -14.32 -5.85
CA TRP A 253 -6.12 -14.27 -6.70
C TRP A 253 -5.38 -12.96 -6.48
N HIS A 254 -4.12 -13.08 -6.07
CA HIS A 254 -3.15 -12.00 -6.06
C HIS A 254 -2.43 -12.00 -7.41
N ASP A 255 -2.57 -10.92 -8.17
CA ASP A 255 -1.92 -10.78 -9.47
C ASP A 255 -0.82 -9.72 -9.43
N GLY A 256 0.32 -10.08 -10.00
CA GLY A 256 1.53 -9.27 -10.04
C GLY A 256 2.02 -8.81 -8.67
N LEU A 257 2.81 -7.73 -8.68
CA LEU A 257 3.37 -7.12 -7.48
C LEU A 257 3.19 -5.60 -7.55
N GLY A 258 2.89 -4.97 -6.41
CA GLY A 258 2.58 -3.53 -6.31
C GLY A 258 3.70 -2.62 -6.82
N PRO A 259 3.53 -1.30 -6.86
CA PRO A 259 4.57 -0.43 -7.41
C PRO A 259 5.82 -0.37 -6.51
N VAL A 260 6.92 0.13 -7.06
CA VAL A 260 8.14 0.47 -6.31
C VAL A 260 8.29 1.98 -6.25
N LYS A 261 8.87 2.53 -5.17
CA LYS A 261 9.18 3.96 -5.13
C LYS A 261 10.58 4.25 -5.67
N GLU A 262 10.64 5.28 -6.50
CA GLU A 262 11.86 5.91 -6.97
C GLU A 262 11.92 7.38 -6.52
N GLU A 263 13.09 7.97 -6.60
CA GLU A 263 13.26 9.40 -6.39
C GLU A 263 13.12 10.14 -7.73
N TRP A 264 12.49 11.30 -7.70
CA TRP A 264 12.63 12.32 -8.74
C TRP A 264 12.88 13.66 -8.09
N SER A 265 13.28 14.64 -8.90
CA SER A 265 13.63 15.96 -8.41
C SER A 265 12.82 17.02 -9.12
N ILE A 266 12.31 17.96 -8.34
CA ILE A 266 11.49 19.06 -8.80
C ILE A 266 12.25 20.34 -8.53
N ASN A 267 12.45 21.15 -9.56
CA ASN A 267 13.08 22.46 -9.43
C ASN A 267 12.01 23.52 -9.19
N PHE A 268 12.22 24.35 -8.18
CA PHE A 268 11.38 25.49 -7.87
C PHE A 268 12.16 26.77 -8.08
N SER A 269 11.58 27.72 -8.81
CA SER A 269 12.08 29.09 -8.88
C SER A 269 11.64 29.85 -7.64
N ILE A 270 12.46 30.78 -7.17
CA ILE A 270 12.14 31.60 -6.00
C ILE A 270 11.71 32.99 -6.48
N ILE A 271 10.46 33.37 -6.21
CA ILE A 271 9.92 34.69 -6.55
C ILE A 271 9.68 35.47 -5.26
N ARG A 272 10.23 36.69 -5.19
CA ARG A 272 9.95 37.63 -4.10
C ARG A 272 8.72 38.46 -4.46
N GLY A 273 7.67 38.34 -3.66
CA GLY A 273 6.48 39.19 -3.75
C GLY A 273 6.58 40.42 -2.84
N GLU A 274 5.60 41.32 -2.97
CA GLU A 274 5.43 42.44 -2.05
C GLU A 274 5.11 41.95 -0.62
N GLY A 275 5.46 42.73 0.40
CA GLY A 275 5.12 42.43 1.80
C GLY A 275 5.93 41.32 2.48
N GLY A 276 7.08 40.90 1.92
CA GLY A 276 7.94 39.88 2.54
C GLY A 276 7.47 38.43 2.31
N VAL A 277 6.62 38.20 1.30
CA VAL A 277 6.24 36.85 0.90
C VAL A 277 7.21 36.33 -0.14
N VAL A 278 7.77 35.15 0.10
CA VAL A 278 8.63 34.43 -0.85
C VAL A 278 7.85 33.24 -1.37
N THR A 279 7.71 33.14 -2.69
CA THR A 279 6.95 32.06 -3.32
C THR A 279 7.89 31.13 -4.08
N PHE A 280 7.80 29.84 -3.79
CA PHE A 280 8.47 28.80 -4.55
C PHE A 280 7.52 28.32 -5.64
N VAL A 281 7.94 28.45 -6.90
CA VAL A 281 7.09 28.21 -8.07
C VAL A 281 7.69 27.14 -8.96
N ASN A 282 6.88 26.16 -9.35
CA ASN A 282 7.17 25.24 -10.44
C ASN A 282 6.06 25.37 -11.50
N PRO A 283 6.30 26.07 -12.62
CA PRO A 283 5.29 26.29 -13.65
C PRO A 283 4.84 25.01 -14.36
N GLU A 284 5.74 24.05 -14.58
CA GLU A 284 5.47 22.79 -15.28
C GLU A 284 4.39 21.95 -14.58
N LEU A 285 4.42 21.93 -13.25
CA LEU A 285 3.48 21.21 -12.41
C LEU A 285 2.35 22.11 -11.87
N GLY A 286 2.35 23.40 -12.20
CA GLY A 286 1.39 24.38 -11.68
C GLY A 286 1.45 24.57 -10.16
N LEU A 287 2.63 24.39 -9.54
CA LEU A 287 2.79 24.41 -8.09
C LEU A 287 3.27 25.78 -7.59
N ASN A 288 2.64 26.28 -6.52
CA ASN A 288 2.99 27.55 -5.89
C ASN A 288 2.95 27.39 -4.36
N PHE A 289 4.06 27.69 -3.69
CA PHE A 289 4.19 27.60 -2.23
C PHE A 289 4.65 28.94 -1.66
N PRO A 290 3.73 29.80 -1.17
CA PRO A 290 4.07 31.04 -0.52
C PRO A 290 4.49 30.81 0.94
N PHE A 291 5.59 31.45 1.36
CA PHE A 291 6.05 31.49 2.74
C PHE A 291 6.27 32.94 3.16
N ALA A 292 5.72 33.32 4.32
CA ALA A 292 5.99 34.61 4.93
C ALA A 292 7.37 34.60 5.58
N ILE A 293 8.27 35.47 5.13
CA ILE A 293 9.63 35.60 5.66
C ILE A 293 9.91 37.10 5.86
N SER A 294 10.26 37.52 7.08
CA SER A 294 10.63 38.93 7.30
C SER A 294 11.83 39.31 6.42
N ASN A 295 11.90 40.57 5.97
CA ASN A 295 12.96 41.03 5.07
C ASN A 295 14.37 40.77 5.61
N ASP A 296 14.59 40.98 6.91
CA ASP A 296 15.88 40.70 7.55
C ASP A 296 16.23 39.21 7.52
N ASN A 297 15.25 38.33 7.74
CA ASN A 297 15.44 36.89 7.65
C ASN A 297 15.64 36.43 6.20
N TYR A 298 15.05 37.10 5.21
CA TYR A 298 15.22 36.78 3.80
C TYR A 298 16.64 37.12 3.31
N GLU A 299 17.14 38.34 3.55
CA GLU A 299 18.50 38.69 3.15
C GLU A 299 19.56 37.91 3.92
N SER A 300 19.37 37.73 5.23
CA SER A 300 20.29 36.94 6.06
C SER A 300 20.21 35.42 5.85
N SER A 301 19.25 34.93 5.04
CA SER A 301 19.15 33.52 4.67
C SER A 301 19.95 33.15 3.41
N GLY A 302 20.41 34.15 2.65
CA GLY A 302 21.04 33.92 1.34
C GLY A 302 20.07 33.46 0.24
N LEU A 303 18.77 33.37 0.52
CA LEU A 303 17.74 33.02 -0.48
C LEU A 303 17.63 34.07 -1.60
N SER A 304 17.98 35.34 -1.34
CA SER A 304 18.02 36.40 -2.36
C SER A 304 19.05 36.16 -3.47
N LYS A 305 20.00 35.23 -3.27
CA LYS A 305 21.04 34.86 -4.24
C LYS A 305 20.77 33.55 -4.96
N LEU A 306 19.63 32.90 -4.69
CA LEU A 306 19.25 31.62 -5.30
C LEU A 306 18.18 31.85 -6.35
N GLU A 307 18.45 31.44 -7.59
CA GLU A 307 17.45 31.45 -8.65
C GLU A 307 16.51 30.24 -8.55
N PHE A 308 17.05 29.08 -8.16
CA PHE A 308 16.31 27.82 -8.08
C PHE A 308 16.68 27.00 -6.84
N ILE A 309 15.70 26.23 -6.35
CA ILE A 309 15.87 25.19 -5.34
C ILE A 309 15.37 23.85 -5.88
N ARG A 310 16.23 22.84 -5.82
CA ARG A 310 15.90 21.44 -6.15
C ARG A 310 15.36 20.73 -4.90
N VAL A 311 14.21 20.07 -5.04
CA VAL A 311 13.60 19.24 -4.00
C VAL A 311 13.48 17.81 -4.50
N ALA A 312 14.01 16.85 -3.75
CA ALA A 312 13.76 15.43 -4.00
C ALA A 312 12.38 15.04 -3.49
N PHE A 313 11.64 14.29 -4.29
CA PHE A 313 10.32 13.79 -3.95
C PHE A 313 10.21 12.31 -4.35
N PRO A 314 9.48 11.45 -3.62
CA PRO A 314 9.25 10.09 -4.07
C PRO A 314 8.23 10.07 -5.22
N LYS A 315 8.34 9.10 -6.11
CA LYS A 315 7.33 8.73 -7.10
C LYS A 315 7.15 7.22 -7.10
N TYR A 316 5.93 6.75 -7.32
CA TYR A 316 5.72 5.33 -7.61
C TYR A 316 6.05 5.04 -9.08
N VAL A 317 6.61 3.87 -9.32
CA VAL A 317 6.83 3.27 -10.63
C VAL A 317 6.11 1.94 -10.63
N GLU A 318 5.19 1.79 -11.58
CA GLU A 318 4.39 0.58 -11.73
C GLU A 318 5.26 -0.61 -12.14
N ARG A 319 4.87 -1.79 -11.67
CA ARG A 319 5.31 -3.09 -12.19
C ARG A 319 4.13 -3.69 -12.96
N PRO A 320 4.11 -3.57 -14.30
CA PRO A 320 2.94 -3.96 -15.09
C PRO A 320 2.58 -5.44 -14.92
N LEU A 321 1.28 -5.72 -14.92
CA LEU A 321 0.73 -7.07 -14.87
C LEU A 321 1.11 -7.89 -16.11
N VAL A 322 1.36 -9.19 -15.89
CA VAL A 322 1.57 -10.17 -16.97
C VAL A 322 0.25 -10.79 -17.42
N TYR A 323 -0.66 -11.04 -16.47
CA TYR A 323 -2.00 -11.57 -16.74
C TYR A 323 -3.01 -10.42 -16.72
N GLU A 324 -4.06 -10.53 -17.53
CA GLU A 324 -5.11 -9.51 -17.67
C GLU A 324 -6.44 -9.99 -17.09
N SER A 325 -6.64 -11.30 -16.99
CA SER A 325 -7.85 -11.92 -16.44
C SER A 325 -7.61 -13.35 -16.00
N ALA A 326 -8.56 -13.90 -15.23
CA ALA A 326 -8.59 -15.31 -14.89
C ALA A 326 -10.02 -15.85 -14.76
N THR A 327 -10.19 -17.15 -15.00
CA THR A 327 -11.44 -17.89 -14.75
C THR A 327 -11.20 -19.05 -13.79
N LEU A 328 -12.24 -19.39 -13.05
CA LEU A 328 -12.28 -20.55 -12.18
C LEU A 328 -13.40 -21.49 -12.65
N SER A 329 -13.06 -22.76 -12.88
CA SER A 329 -14.02 -23.78 -13.28
C SER A 329 -14.09 -24.90 -12.25
N GLY A 330 -15.30 -25.23 -11.82
CA GLY A 330 -15.57 -26.26 -10.81
C GLY A 330 -17.07 -26.48 -10.63
N GLY A 331 -17.49 -27.70 -10.28
CA GLY A 331 -18.91 -28.02 -10.08
C GLY A 331 -19.78 -27.80 -11.33
N GLY A 332 -19.20 -27.97 -12.53
CA GLY A 332 -19.89 -27.75 -13.81
C GLY A 332 -20.13 -26.28 -14.18
N LYS A 333 -19.56 -25.33 -13.42
CA LYS A 333 -19.66 -23.89 -13.68
C LYS A 333 -18.28 -23.32 -13.98
N GLU A 334 -18.25 -22.28 -14.80
CA GLU A 334 -17.08 -21.42 -15.00
C GLU A 334 -17.47 -20.00 -14.60
N VAL A 335 -16.65 -19.38 -13.75
CA VAL A 335 -16.86 -18.01 -13.27
C VAL A 335 -15.59 -17.18 -13.49
N PRO A 336 -15.70 -15.92 -13.96
CA PRO A 336 -14.57 -15.03 -14.01
C PRO A 336 -14.19 -14.57 -12.61
N LEU A 337 -12.89 -14.40 -12.36
CA LEU A 337 -12.44 -13.65 -11.20
C LEU A 337 -12.58 -12.16 -11.49
N GLN A 338 -13.20 -11.41 -10.57
CA GLN A 338 -13.43 -9.98 -10.73
C GLN A 338 -12.46 -9.17 -9.88
N LEU A 339 -11.96 -8.08 -10.45
CA LEU A 339 -11.06 -7.15 -9.76
C LEU A 339 -11.79 -6.56 -8.55
N ALA A 340 -11.20 -6.73 -7.38
CA ALA A 340 -11.72 -6.22 -6.12
C ALA A 340 -10.83 -5.10 -5.55
N GLN A 341 -9.52 -5.15 -5.78
CA GLN A 341 -8.62 -4.09 -5.34
C GLN A 341 -7.52 -3.85 -6.36
N ASP A 342 -7.27 -2.58 -6.68
CA ASP A 342 -6.07 -2.13 -7.40
C ASP A 342 -5.16 -1.39 -6.41
N ILE A 343 -4.21 -2.13 -5.83
CA ILE A 343 -3.26 -1.58 -4.85
C ILE A 343 -2.31 -0.60 -5.53
N ASN A 344 -1.98 -0.84 -6.80
CA ASN A 344 -1.14 0.07 -7.58
C ASN A 344 -1.81 1.45 -7.70
N ALA A 345 -3.05 1.52 -8.18
CA ALA A 345 -3.77 2.78 -8.29
C ALA A 345 -3.93 3.48 -6.93
N ILE A 346 -4.21 2.74 -5.86
CA ILE A 346 -4.31 3.28 -4.50
C ILE A 346 -2.98 3.86 -4.02
N ALA A 347 -1.84 3.22 -4.32
CA ALA A 347 -0.52 3.71 -3.95
C ALA A 347 -0.21 5.06 -4.63
N PHE A 348 -0.43 5.15 -5.94
CA PHE A 348 -0.25 6.39 -6.70
C PHE A 348 -1.17 7.50 -6.19
N LYS A 349 -2.44 7.18 -5.94
CA LYS A 349 -3.43 8.11 -5.39
C LYS A 349 -3.05 8.61 -4.00
N SER A 350 -2.65 7.71 -3.10
CA SER A 350 -2.24 8.04 -1.73
C SER A 350 -1.04 8.97 -1.71
N LEU A 351 -0.05 8.77 -2.59
CA LEU A 351 1.08 9.69 -2.73
C LEU A 351 0.66 11.06 -3.27
N LYS A 352 -0.19 11.09 -4.31
CA LYS A 352 -0.74 12.33 -4.87
C LYS A 352 -1.49 13.16 -3.82
N ASP A 353 -2.28 12.51 -2.97
CA ASP A 353 -3.13 13.17 -1.97
C ASP A 353 -2.35 13.88 -0.85
N ARG A 354 -1.10 13.47 -0.61
CA ARG A 354 -0.20 14.11 0.37
C ARG A 354 0.94 14.91 -0.26
N MET A 355 1.11 14.85 -1.58
CA MET A 355 2.22 15.48 -2.31
C MET A 355 2.39 16.97 -1.97
N LEU A 356 1.32 17.76 -2.03
CA LEU A 356 1.41 19.20 -1.75
C LEU A 356 1.91 19.48 -0.32
N LEU A 357 1.40 18.74 0.66
CA LEU A 357 1.80 18.90 2.05
C LEU A 357 3.27 18.51 2.25
N GLU A 358 3.71 17.40 1.67
CA GLU A 358 5.08 16.93 1.79
C GLU A 358 6.08 17.83 1.05
N LEU A 359 5.73 18.33 -0.14
CA LEU A 359 6.55 19.31 -0.86
C LEU A 359 6.69 20.62 -0.08
N GLY A 360 5.60 21.14 0.49
CA GLY A 360 5.65 22.34 1.32
C GLY A 360 6.59 22.18 2.53
N LYS A 361 6.53 21.02 3.22
CA LYS A 361 7.44 20.70 4.33
C LYS A 361 8.90 20.59 3.87
N SER A 362 9.16 19.93 2.74
CA SER A 362 10.50 19.79 2.19
C SER A 362 11.09 21.14 1.75
N LEU A 363 10.30 21.99 1.09
CA LEU A 363 10.72 23.34 0.71
C LEU A 363 11.09 24.19 1.94
N LEU A 364 10.27 24.15 2.99
CA LEU A 364 10.57 24.82 4.24
C LEU A 364 11.88 24.32 4.85
N ARG A 365 12.07 22.99 4.91
CA ARG A 365 13.30 22.39 5.45
C ARG A 365 14.54 22.79 4.65
N VAL A 366 14.46 22.76 3.32
CA VAL A 366 15.55 23.18 2.44
C VAL A 366 15.87 24.66 2.65
N GLY A 367 14.85 25.53 2.72
CA GLY A 367 15.02 26.95 3.00
C GLY A 367 15.73 27.21 4.33
N LEU A 368 15.29 26.54 5.41
CA LEU A 368 15.90 26.66 6.74
C LEU A 368 17.36 26.19 6.76
N LYS A 369 17.66 25.07 6.09
CA LYS A 369 19.05 24.55 5.97
C LYS A 369 19.95 25.49 5.19
N LYS A 370 19.43 26.10 4.12
CA LYS A 370 20.18 27.09 3.33
C LYS A 370 20.45 28.36 4.12
N ALA A 371 19.48 28.83 4.90
CA ALA A 371 19.67 29.96 5.81
C ALA A 371 20.79 29.68 6.84
N ALA A 372 20.79 28.49 7.46
CA ALA A 372 21.84 28.08 8.38
C ALA A 372 23.22 27.99 7.71
N GLU A 373 23.29 27.38 6.52
CA GLU A 373 24.53 27.29 5.72
C GLU A 373 25.11 28.67 5.41
N TYR A 374 24.25 29.63 5.03
CA TYR A 374 24.68 30.99 4.71
C TYR A 374 25.28 31.71 5.92
N LYS A 375 24.64 31.62 7.10
CA LYS A 375 25.16 32.21 8.35
C LYS A 375 26.52 31.61 8.74
N ILE A 376 26.66 30.27 8.69
CA ILE A 376 27.93 29.59 9.03
C ILE A 376 29.06 30.01 8.08
N ARG A 377 28.75 30.18 6.77
CA ARG A 377 29.74 30.65 5.79
C ARG A 377 30.25 32.06 6.08
N GLN A 378 29.41 32.95 6.61
CA GLN A 378 29.84 34.30 7.01
C GLN A 378 30.77 34.27 8.23
N GLU A 379 30.52 33.38 9.19
CA GLU A 379 31.30 33.31 10.44
C GLU A 379 32.62 32.54 10.28
N ASN A 380 32.66 31.45 9.50
CA ASN A 380 33.86 30.61 9.34
C ASN A 380 33.93 29.90 7.98
N GLY A 381 34.77 30.40 7.07
CA GLY A 381 34.91 29.87 5.70
C GLY A 381 35.27 28.38 5.59
N ASN A 382 36.12 27.85 6.48
CA ASN A 382 36.49 26.42 6.49
C ASN A 382 35.39 25.50 7.04
N LEU A 383 34.53 25.98 7.97
CA LEU A 383 33.39 25.22 8.50
C LEU A 383 32.21 25.21 7.51
N GLY A 384 32.05 26.26 6.70
CA GLY A 384 31.01 26.35 5.66
C GLY A 384 31.14 25.29 4.56
N ALA A 385 32.37 24.95 4.15
CA ALA A 385 32.60 23.91 3.14
C ALA A 385 32.22 22.51 3.64
N ALA A 386 32.59 22.17 4.89
CA ALA A 386 32.23 20.88 5.51
C ALA A 386 30.71 20.76 5.72
N PHE A 387 30.02 21.85 6.10
CA PHE A 387 28.56 21.86 6.29
C PHE A 387 27.78 21.71 4.98
N SER A 388 28.29 22.27 3.87
CA SER A 388 27.66 22.16 2.54
C SER A 388 27.59 20.70 2.03
N ILE A 389 28.64 19.91 2.31
CA ILE A 389 28.71 18.48 1.96
C ILE A 389 27.69 17.67 2.77
N VAL A 390 27.54 17.98 4.06
CA VAL A 390 26.54 17.34 4.94
C VAL A 390 25.12 17.66 4.46
N ASN A 391 24.83 18.91 4.07
CA ASN A 391 23.51 19.31 3.59
C ASN A 391 23.10 18.60 2.29
N ALA A 392 24.01 18.45 1.32
CA ALA A 392 23.74 17.77 0.05
C ALA A 392 23.28 16.30 0.20
N ILE A 393 23.68 15.64 1.30
CA ILE A 393 23.34 14.24 1.60
C ILE A 393 21.95 14.12 2.28
N THR A 394 21.39 15.20 2.82
CA THR A 394 20.26 15.15 3.76
C THR A 394 18.88 15.45 3.17
N GLU A 395 18.72 15.62 1.86
CA GLU A 395 17.43 15.86 1.18
C GLU A 395 17.18 14.84 0.07
N GLN A 396 17.23 13.56 0.43
CA GLN A 396 16.80 12.46 -0.43
C GLN A 396 15.37 12.05 -0.08
N ALA A 397 14.61 11.66 -1.10
CA ALA A 397 13.27 11.11 -0.95
C ALA A 397 13.29 9.77 -0.22
N ASP A 398 12.19 9.50 0.49
CA ASP A 398 11.95 8.18 1.05
C ASP A 398 11.40 7.24 -0.04
N THR A 399 12.29 6.40 -0.58
CA THR A 399 11.96 5.39 -1.58
C THR A 399 11.54 4.05 -0.97
N ARG A 400 11.27 3.99 0.33
CA ARG A 400 10.77 2.80 1.02
C ARG A 400 9.26 2.63 0.76
N ASN A 401 8.87 1.40 0.46
CA ASN A 401 7.49 0.93 0.39
C ASN A 401 7.43 -0.59 0.57
N TRP A 402 6.26 -1.14 0.87
CA TRP A 402 6.06 -2.59 0.94
C TRP A 402 5.92 -3.19 -0.45
N GLN A 403 6.98 -3.88 -0.91
CA GLN A 403 7.15 -4.32 -2.30
C GLN A 403 6.68 -5.74 -2.58
N THR A 404 6.23 -6.50 -1.58
CA THR A 404 5.68 -7.85 -1.78
C THR A 404 4.16 -7.89 -1.77
N LEU A 405 3.49 -6.73 -1.61
CA LEU A 405 2.06 -6.61 -1.88
C LEU A 405 1.76 -6.94 -3.35
N PRO A 406 0.58 -7.49 -3.66
CA PRO A 406 0.18 -7.68 -5.04
C PRO A 406 -0.11 -6.36 -5.72
N HIS A 407 -0.09 -6.37 -7.05
CA HIS A 407 -0.56 -5.24 -7.83
C HIS A 407 -2.08 -5.13 -7.71
N SER A 408 -2.76 -6.27 -7.95
CA SER A 408 -4.21 -6.37 -7.96
C SER A 408 -4.69 -7.59 -7.17
N ILE A 409 -5.87 -7.46 -6.58
CA ILE A 409 -6.58 -8.57 -5.92
C ILE A 409 -7.87 -8.81 -6.66
N TYR A 410 -8.07 -10.05 -7.11
CA TYR A 410 -9.30 -10.52 -7.71
C TYR A 410 -9.93 -11.58 -6.81
N TYR A 411 -11.25 -11.75 -6.90
CA TYR A 411 -11.90 -12.86 -6.21
C TYR A 411 -13.10 -13.40 -6.98
N ALA A 412 -13.49 -14.62 -6.62
CA ALA A 412 -14.73 -15.26 -7.01
C ALA A 412 -15.23 -16.13 -5.86
N ARG A 413 -16.55 -16.42 -5.86
CA ARG A 413 -17.16 -17.41 -4.97
C ARG A 413 -17.79 -18.51 -5.83
N LEU A 414 -17.50 -19.77 -5.50
CA LEU A 414 -18.13 -20.95 -6.11
C LEU A 414 -18.84 -21.77 -5.06
N LYS A 415 -20.05 -22.25 -5.37
CA LYS A 415 -20.69 -23.33 -4.61
C LYS A 415 -20.23 -24.65 -5.17
N LEU A 416 -19.73 -25.53 -4.30
CA LEU A 416 -19.19 -26.83 -4.67
C LEU A 416 -19.75 -27.92 -3.76
N PRO A 417 -19.90 -29.17 -4.25
CA PRO A 417 -20.26 -30.30 -3.40
C PRO A 417 -19.23 -30.53 -2.29
N GLU A 418 -19.69 -31.06 -1.16
CA GLU A 418 -18.83 -31.49 -0.06
C GLU A 418 -17.75 -32.50 -0.50
N GLY A 419 -16.61 -32.46 0.19
CA GLY A 419 -15.47 -33.36 0.01
C GLY A 419 -14.38 -32.75 -0.87
N LYS A 420 -13.46 -33.62 -1.32
CA LYS A 420 -12.33 -33.24 -2.16
C LYS A 420 -12.81 -32.88 -3.57
N GLN A 421 -12.58 -31.64 -3.98
CA GLN A 421 -12.92 -31.13 -5.31
C GLN A 421 -11.63 -30.72 -6.04
N THR A 422 -11.62 -30.92 -7.35
CA THR A 422 -10.58 -30.36 -8.23
C THR A 422 -11.19 -29.20 -9.00
N ILE A 423 -10.62 -28.00 -8.85
CA ILE A 423 -11.00 -26.81 -9.59
C ILE A 423 -9.90 -26.46 -10.60
N SER A 424 -10.29 -25.98 -11.76
CA SER A 424 -9.36 -25.45 -12.76
C SER A 424 -9.28 -23.94 -12.63
N PHE A 425 -8.09 -23.43 -12.38
CA PHE A 425 -7.77 -22.01 -12.42
C PHE A 425 -7.02 -21.69 -13.71
N THR A 426 -7.56 -20.77 -14.52
CA THR A 426 -6.99 -20.40 -15.81
C THR A 426 -6.69 -18.92 -15.84
N THR A 427 -5.41 -18.54 -15.98
CA THR A 427 -5.00 -17.16 -16.19
C THR A 427 -4.76 -16.89 -17.67
N LYS A 428 -5.07 -15.67 -18.11
CA LYS A 428 -4.89 -15.20 -19.48
C LYS A 428 -4.08 -13.92 -19.47
N GLY A 429 -2.90 -13.96 -20.10
CA GLY A 429 -2.11 -12.79 -20.46
C GLY A 429 -2.20 -12.48 -21.95
N ARG A 430 -1.37 -11.56 -22.44
CA ARG A 430 -1.40 -11.12 -23.86
C ARG A 430 -1.11 -12.22 -24.88
N GLN A 431 -0.23 -13.16 -24.54
CA GLN A 431 0.20 -14.24 -25.43
C GLN A 431 0.19 -15.61 -24.75
N ASP A 432 -0.23 -15.67 -23.48
CA ASP A 432 -0.11 -16.87 -22.65
C ASP A 432 -1.44 -17.18 -21.98
N LEU A 433 -1.76 -18.47 -21.93
CA LEU A 433 -2.90 -19.02 -21.21
C LEU A 433 -2.35 -20.15 -20.35
N LYS A 434 -2.34 -19.94 -19.03
CA LYS A 434 -1.87 -20.93 -18.08
C LYS A 434 -3.06 -21.53 -17.34
N LYS A 435 -3.18 -22.85 -17.42
CA LYS A 435 -4.18 -23.63 -16.71
C LYS A 435 -3.51 -24.39 -15.57
N GLN A 436 -4.10 -24.36 -14.39
CA GLN A 436 -3.63 -25.07 -13.21
C GLN A 436 -4.80 -25.76 -12.52
N GLU A 437 -4.59 -27.00 -12.11
CA GLU A 437 -5.55 -27.74 -11.29
C GLU A 437 -5.21 -27.54 -9.82
N ILE A 438 -6.23 -27.19 -9.03
CA ILE A 438 -6.10 -26.93 -7.60
C ILE A 438 -7.04 -27.89 -6.88
N SER A 439 -6.49 -28.68 -5.96
CA SER A 439 -7.29 -29.51 -5.08
C SER A 439 -7.74 -28.69 -3.88
N VAL A 440 -9.04 -28.71 -3.59
CA VAL A 440 -9.63 -28.05 -2.42
C VAL A 440 -10.49 -29.05 -1.65
N GLU A 441 -10.52 -28.92 -0.32
CA GLU A 441 -11.42 -29.69 0.54
C GLU A 441 -12.61 -28.80 0.89
N ILE A 442 -13.81 -29.21 0.49
CA ILE A 442 -15.03 -28.43 0.72
C ILE A 442 -15.80 -29.04 1.88
N LYS A 443 -15.96 -28.27 2.95
CA LYS A 443 -16.86 -28.64 4.05
C LYS A 443 -18.26 -28.11 3.76
N LYS A 444 -19.26 -28.95 4.01
CA LYS A 444 -20.68 -28.60 3.85
C LYS A 444 -21.08 -27.44 4.78
N ASN A 445 -21.93 -26.55 4.28
CA ASN A 445 -22.47 -25.40 5.04
C ASN A 445 -21.40 -24.49 5.67
N SER A 446 -20.21 -24.43 5.07
CA SER A 446 -19.13 -23.53 5.47
C SER A 446 -18.52 -22.81 4.27
N THR A 447 -17.80 -21.73 4.56
CA THR A 447 -16.98 -21.02 3.57
C THR A 447 -15.54 -21.49 3.69
N ASN A 448 -14.98 -21.95 2.58
CA ASN A 448 -13.61 -22.44 2.45
C ASN A 448 -12.79 -21.40 1.67
N PHE A 449 -11.53 -21.20 2.06
CA PHE A 449 -10.70 -20.10 1.53
C PHE A 449 -9.47 -20.62 0.79
N GLN A 450 -9.43 -20.37 -0.52
CA GLN A 450 -8.25 -20.65 -1.35
C GLN A 450 -7.64 -19.33 -1.82
N THR A 451 -6.31 -19.28 -1.83
CA THR A 451 -5.56 -18.15 -2.37
C THR A 451 -4.62 -18.65 -3.45
N PHE A 452 -4.39 -17.84 -4.47
CA PHE A 452 -3.37 -18.09 -5.48
C PHE A 452 -2.59 -16.80 -5.73
N SER A 453 -1.27 -16.89 -5.90
CA SER A 453 -0.42 -15.72 -6.14
C SER A 453 0.37 -15.89 -7.43
N SER A 454 0.09 -15.04 -8.41
CA SER A 454 0.93 -14.88 -9.60
C SER A 454 1.98 -13.82 -9.31
N LEU A 455 3.23 -14.25 -9.08
CA LEU A 455 4.34 -13.33 -8.78
C LEU A 455 4.98 -12.74 -10.05
N ASP A 456 4.58 -13.24 -11.22
CA ASP A 456 5.01 -12.72 -12.52
C ASP A 456 4.66 -11.23 -12.64
N ALA A 457 5.68 -10.39 -12.79
CA ALA A 457 5.52 -8.96 -13.02
C ALA A 457 6.57 -8.49 -14.02
N MET A 458 6.20 -7.60 -14.94
CA MET A 458 7.19 -6.95 -15.78
C MET A 458 8.10 -6.07 -14.90
N PRO A 459 9.40 -5.98 -15.21
CA PRO A 459 10.30 -5.13 -14.44
C PRO A 459 9.80 -3.69 -14.46
N ALA A 460 9.96 -2.99 -13.33
CA ALA A 460 9.67 -1.56 -13.28
C ALA A 460 10.54 -0.83 -14.32
N LEU A 461 9.91 -0.09 -15.23
CA LEU A 461 10.60 0.70 -16.24
C LEU A 461 11.20 1.95 -15.57
N ILE A 462 12.38 1.79 -14.98
CA ILE A 462 13.12 2.87 -14.33
C ILE A 462 13.95 3.59 -15.41
N TYR A 463 13.45 4.76 -15.84
CA TYR A 463 14.21 5.67 -16.68
C TYR A 463 15.17 6.49 -15.80
N TYR A 464 16.46 6.44 -16.11
CA TYR A 464 17.52 7.20 -15.45
C TYR A 464 17.69 8.59 -16.03
#